data_AF-A0A7V4FYW2-F1
#
_entry.id   AF-A0A7V4FYW2-F1
#
_cell.length_a   1.000
_cell.length_b   1.000
_cell.length_c   1.000
_cell.angle_alpha   90.00
_cell.angle_beta   90.00
_cell.angle_gamma   90.00
#
_symmetry.space_group_name_H-M   'P 1'
#
loop_
_entity.id
_entity.type
_entity.pdbx_description
1 polymer ?
#
loop_
_entity_poly.entity_id
_entity_poly.type
_entity_poly.pdbx_seq_one_letter_code
_entity_poly.pdbx_strand_id
1 'polypeptide(L)' 'MDKILLELEPAEVQRMMGIVLDEDAQEALAFMKDCLEKKLRDRMRPHCAPVFEANYHPREKDPVADE' A
#
# COMPACT_ATOMS: atom_id res chain seq x y z
N MET A 1 -19.67 0.79 7.56
CA MET A 1 -18.38 0.19 7.93
C MET A 1 -17.99 -0.72 6.79
N ASP A 2 -17.05 -0.27 5.97
CA ASP A 2 -16.49 -1.10 4.91
C ASP A 2 -15.64 -2.22 5.51
N LYS A 3 -15.85 -3.43 5.01
CA LYS A 3 -15.06 -4.60 5.40
C LYS A 3 -13.87 -4.71 4.45
N ILE A 4 -12.66 -4.64 5.00
CA ILE A 4 -11.43 -4.86 4.24
C ILE A 4 -10.94 -6.28 4.53
N LEU A 5 -10.84 -7.09 3.48
CA LEU A 5 -10.23 -8.42 3.55
C LEU A 5 -8.75 -8.30 3.14
N LEU A 6 -7.85 -8.72 4.03
CA LEU A 6 -6.41 -8.75 3.79
C LEU A 6 -5.98 -10.22 3.73
N GLU A 7 -5.43 -10.62 2.59
CA GLU A 7 -4.86 -11.94 2.40
C GLU A 7 -3.41 -11.92 2.88
N LEU A 8 -3.06 -12.88 3.73
CA LEU A 8 -1.73 -13.06 4.29
C LEU A 8 -1.15 -14.37 3.78
N GLU A 9 0.10 -14.32 3.33
CA GLU A 9 0.88 -15.50 3.00
C GLU A 9 1.16 -16.32 4.28
N PRO A 10 1.35 -17.64 4.16
CA PRO A 10 1.62 -18.51 5.31
C PRO A 10 2.79 -18.02 6.19
N ALA A 11 3.83 -17.47 5.57
CA ALA A 11 4.99 -16.92 6.28
C ALA A 11 4.65 -15.66 7.10
N GLU A 12 3.77 -14.80 6.58
CA GLU A 12 3.31 -13.59 7.28
C GLU A 12 2.41 -13.97 8.48
N VAL A 13 1.58 -15.01 8.33
CA VAL A 13 0.76 -15.55 9.41
C VAL A 13 1.63 -16.14 10.52
N GLN A 14 2.65 -16.93 10.16
CA GLN A 14 3.60 -17.48 11.14
C GLN A 14 4.33 -16.37 11.90
N ARG A 15 4.79 -15.33 11.20
CA ARG A 15 5.44 -14.18 11.83
C ARG A 15 4.50 -13.44 12.77
N MET A 16 3.27 -13.18 12.34
CA MET A 16 2.26 -12.54 13.18
C MET A 16 1.95 -13.36 14.44
N MET A 17 1.88 -14.69 14.31
CA MET A 17 1.72 -15.59 15.47
C MET A 17 2.89 -15.48 16.44
N GLY A 18 4.14 -15.43 15.96
CA GLY A 18 5.32 -15.23 16.80
C GLY A 18 5.23 -13.93 17.61
N ILE A 19 4.93 -12.82 16.94
CA ILE A 19 4.76 -11.51 17.57
C ILE A 19 3.71 -11.54 18.69
N VAL A 20 2.58 -12.24 18.46
CA VAL A 20 1.50 -12.36 19.46
C VAL A 20 1.93 -13.21 20.66
N LEU A 21 2.70 -14.27 20.43
CA LEU A 21 3.20 -15.13 21.50
C LEU A 21 4.26 -14.43 22.36
N ASP A 22 5.13 -13.64 21.73
CA ASP A 22 6.23 -12.93 22.39
C ASP A 22 5.80 -11.57 22.95
N GLU A 23 4.56 -11.12 22.68
CA GLU A 23 4.01 -9.82 23.05
C GLU A 23 4.91 -8.63 22.64
N ASP A 24 5.66 -8.78 21.55
CA ASP A 24 6.64 -7.80 21.09
C ASP A 24 5.97 -6.66 20.32
N ALA A 25 5.78 -5.53 21.02
CA ALA A 25 5.18 -4.33 20.46
C ALA A 25 6.02 -3.70 19.32
N GLN A 26 7.34 -3.84 19.37
CA GLN A 26 8.23 -3.24 18.37
C GLN A 26 8.17 -4.04 17.07
N GLU A 27 8.17 -5.37 17.15
CA GLU A 27 8.01 -6.22 15.99
C GLU A 27 6.59 -6.12 15.41
N ALA A 28 5.55 -5.99 16.25
CA ALA A 28 4.19 -5.72 15.79
C ALA A 28 4.12 -4.45 14.92
N LEU A 29 4.79 -3.38 15.36
CA LEU A 29 4.81 -2.12 14.63
C LEU A 29 5.61 -2.23 13.33
N ALA A 30 6.72 -2.96 13.34
CA ALA A 30 7.48 -3.26 12.12
C ALA A 30 6.63 -4.07 11.13
N PHE A 31 5.93 -5.11 11.59
CA PHE A 31 5.04 -5.91 10.75
C PHE A 31 3.90 -5.07 10.16
N MET A 32 3.29 -4.18 10.93
CA MET A 32 2.25 -3.28 10.42
C MET A 32 2.78 -2.38 9.29
N LYS A 33 3.97 -1.79 9.45
CA LYS A 33 4.56 -0.92 8.42
C LYS A 33 5.02 -1.67 7.19
N ASP A 34 5.69 -2.81 7.36
CA ASP A 34 6.30 -3.50 6.24
C ASP A 34 5.32 -4.37 5.44
N CYS A 35 4.33 -4.95 6.12
CA CYS A 35 3.39 -5.89 5.51
C CYS A 35 2.02 -5.24 5.28
N LEU A 36 1.38 -4.76 6.34
CA LEU A 36 0.00 -4.29 6.27
C LEU A 36 -0.14 -2.95 5.54
N GLU A 37 0.80 -2.01 5.72
CA GLU A 37 0.75 -0.70 5.03
C GLU A 37 0.77 -0.85 3.52
N LYS A 38 1.63 -1.73 2.98
CA LYS A 38 1.72 -1.99 1.53
C LYS A 38 0.39 -2.51 0.99
N LYS A 39 -0.15 -3.55 1.64
CA LYS A 39 -1.42 -4.18 1.23
C LYS A 39 -2.62 -3.24 1.38
N LEU A 40 -2.64 -2.43 2.44
CA LEU A 40 -3.66 -1.39 2.63
C LEU A 40 -3.55 -0.30 1.58
N ARG A 41 -2.34 0.16 1.25
CA ARG A 41 -2.13 1.17 0.21
C ARG A 41 -2.56 0.66 -1.15
N ASP A 42 -2.27 -0.58 -1.50
CA ASP A 42 -2.74 -1.19 -2.75
C ASP A 42 -4.27 -1.34 -2.79
N ARG A 43 -4.90 -1.76 -1.68
CA ARG A 43 -6.37 -1.89 -1.60
C ARG A 43 -7.11 -0.56 -1.54
N MET A 44 -6.53 0.46 -0.92
CA MET A 44 -7.08 1.81 -0.85
C MET A 44 -6.73 2.65 -2.08
N ARG A 45 -5.83 2.17 -2.94
CA ARG A 45 -5.54 2.86 -4.20
C ARG A 45 -6.83 2.87 -5.02
N PRO A 46 -7.27 4.04 -5.50
CA PRO A 46 -8.47 4.11 -6.33
C PRO A 46 -8.27 3.20 -7.55
N HIS A 47 -9.19 2.24 -7.70
CA HIS A 47 -9.13 1.20 -8.74
C HIS A 47 -9.11 1.78 -10.16
N CYS A 48 -9.61 3.01 -10.34
CA CYS A 48 -9.60 3.76 -11.59
C CYS A 48 -9.29 5.25 -11.31
N ALA A 49 -8.01 5.61 -11.16
CA ALA A 49 -7.61 7.00 -11.38
C ALA A 49 -7.30 7.17 -12.87
N PRO A 50 -7.98 8.06 -13.62
CA PRO A 50 -7.60 8.34 -14.99
C PRO A 50 -6.14 8.82 -15.02
N VAL A 51 -5.33 8.19 -15.87
CA VAL A 51 -3.87 8.44 -15.99
C VAL A 51 -3.54 9.92 -16.16
N PHE A 52 -4.49 10.70 -16.70
CA PHE A 52 -4.39 12.13 -16.88
C PHE A 52 -4.22 12.91 -15.56
N GLU A 53 -4.86 12.52 -14.48
CA GLU A 53 -4.76 13.23 -13.19
C GLU A 53 -3.52 12.81 -12.38
N ALA A 54 -3.06 11.57 -12.53
CA ALA A 54 -1.92 11.05 -11.77
C ALA A 54 -0.56 11.61 -12.25
N ASN A 55 -0.46 12.00 -13.52
CA ASN A 55 0.76 12.52 -14.14
C ASN A 55 0.67 14.00 -14.53
N TYR A 56 -0.40 14.72 -14.21
CA TYR A 56 -0.50 16.15 -14.54
C TYR A 56 0.50 16.95 -13.71
N HIS A 57 1.60 17.37 -14.35
CA HIS A 57 2.53 18.35 -13.80
C HIS A 57 2.20 19.69 -14.46
N PRO A 58 1.54 20.64 -13.77
CA PRO A 58 1.09 21.91 -14.37
C PRO A 58 2.21 22.81 -14.94
N ARG A 59 3.46 22.37 -14.85
CA ARG A 59 4.67 23.11 -15.22
C ARG A 59 5.54 22.38 -16.25
N GLU A 60 5.17 21.18 -16.69
CA GLU A 60 5.81 20.56 -17.84
C GLU A 60 5.25 21.24 -19.09
N LYS A 61 6.06 22.09 -19.72
CA LYS A 61 5.71 22.67 -21.02
C LYS A 61 5.80 21.56 -22.04
N ASP A 62 4.67 21.18 -22.63
CA ASP A 62 4.65 20.37 -23.84
C ASP A 62 5.58 21.03 -24.89
N PRO A 63 6.56 20.30 -25.45
CA PRO A 63 7.22 20.77 -26.67
C PRO A 63 6.17 20.80 -27.77
N VAL A 64 5.79 22.00 -28.20
CA VAL A 64 4.93 22.22 -29.36
C VAL A 64 5.57 21.49 -30.54
N ALA A 65 4.86 20.51 -31.10
CA ALA A 65 5.24 19.89 -32.35
C ALA A 65 5.11 20.96 -33.45
N ASP A 66 6.24 21.37 -34.00
CA ASP A 66 6.33 22.24 -35.17
C ASP A 66 5.85 21.41 -36.39
N GLU A 67 4.80 21.88 -37.06
CA GLU A 67 4.26 21.33 -38.32
C GLU A 67 5.16 21.68 -39.53
#